data_AF-A0A2L1KQ38-F1
#
_entry.id   AF-A0A2L1KQ38-F1
#
_cell.length_a   1.000
_cell.length_b   1.000
_cell.length_c   1.000
_cell.angle_alpha   90.00
_cell.angle_beta   90.00
_cell.angle_gamma   90.00
#
_symmetry.space_group_name_H-M   'P 1'
#
loop_
_entity.id
_entity.type
_entity.pdbx_description
1 polymer ?
#
loop_
_entity_poly.entity_id
_entity_poly.type
_entity_poly.pdbx_seq_one_letter_code
_entity_poly.pdbx_strand_id
1 'polypeptide(L)' 'MADYFQGNGIVRALREGEIAVARPGQVHGARNTGTEPFVLVSVVASANAGFVLAER' A
#
# COMPACT_ATOMS: atom_id res chain seq x y z
N MET A 1 -4.15 -9.76 7.12
CA MET A 1 -2.93 -8.97 7.50
C MET A 1 -2.04 -8.88 6.28
N ALA A 2 -1.41 -7.74 6.05
CA ALA A 2 -0.47 -7.58 4.95
C ALA A 2 0.81 -6.90 5.42
N ASP A 3 1.92 -7.21 4.76
CA ASP A 3 3.09 -6.35 4.77
C ASP A 3 2.82 -5.17 3.82
N TYR A 4 2.88 -3.95 4.34
CA TYR A 4 2.73 -2.72 3.58
C TYR A 4 4.11 -2.07 3.37
N PHE A 5 4.50 -1.95 2.11
CA PHE A 5 5.75 -1.33 1.67
C PHE A 5 5.56 0.16 1.53
N GLN A 6 6.51 0.96 2.02
CA GLN A 6 6.46 2.44 1.97
C GLN A 6 7.65 3.05 1.20
N GLY A 7 8.37 2.23 0.44
CA GLY A 7 9.62 2.57 -0.22
C GLY A 7 10.83 2.51 0.71
N ASN A 8 12.03 2.60 0.13
CA ASN A 8 13.31 2.60 0.85
C ASN A 8 13.50 1.38 1.78
N GLY A 9 12.91 0.24 1.42
CA GLY A 9 12.94 -0.97 2.25
C GLY A 9 12.09 -0.90 3.54
N ILE A 10 11.28 0.14 3.73
CA ILE A 10 10.41 0.28 4.90
C ILE A 10 9.17 -0.62 4.73
N VAL A 11 8.96 -1.50 5.71
CA VAL A 11 7.83 -2.42 5.77
C VAL A 11 7.11 -2.27 7.10
N ARG A 12 5.77 -2.22 7.07
CA ARG A 12 4.91 -2.22 8.26
C ARG A 12 3.80 -3.25 8.09
N ALA A 13 3.40 -3.91 9.16
CA ALA A 13 2.19 -4.72 9.12
C ALA A 13 0.96 -3.78 9.03
N LEU A 14 0.04 -4.10 8.14
CA LEU A 14 -1.28 -3.48 8.04
C LEU A 14 -2.36 -4.51 8.41
N ARG A 15 -3.26 -4.10 9.28
CA ARG A 15 -4.35 -4.90 9.84
C ARG A 15 -5.71 -4.31 9.49
N GLU A 16 -6.75 -5.08 9.75
CA GLU A 16 -8.14 -4.63 9.56
C GLU A 16 -8.41 -3.35 10.36
N GLY A 17 -9.11 -2.39 9.72
CA GLY A 17 -9.43 -1.09 10.31
C GLY A 17 -8.31 -0.06 10.27
N GLU A 18 -7.07 -0.44 9.92
CA GLU A 18 -5.96 0.50 9.77
C GLU A 18 -5.96 1.18 8.40
N ILE A 19 -5.41 2.40 8.36
CA ILE A 19 -5.31 3.21 7.14
C ILE A 19 -3.85 3.36 6.76
N ALA A 20 -3.55 3.09 5.49
CA ALA A 20 -2.26 3.42 4.87
C ALA A 20 -2.42 4.60 3.91
N VAL A 21 -1.45 5.51 3.91
CA VAL A 21 -1.44 6.70 3.04
C VAL A 21 -0.11 6.77 2.32
N ALA A 22 -0.16 6.80 0.98
CA ALA A 22 0.98 7.10 0.14
C ALA A 22 0.86 8.52 -0.41
N ARG A 23 1.88 9.35 -0.18
CA ARG A 23 1.93 10.70 -0.74
C ARG A 23 2.28 10.66 -2.24
N PRO A 24 1.97 11.70 -3.03
CA PRO A 24 2.45 11.79 -4.41
C PRO A 24 3.96 11.57 -4.49
N GLY A 25 4.38 10.64 -5.36
CA GLY A 25 5.80 10.24 -5.51
C GLY A 25 6.32 9.23 -4.49
N GLN A 26 5.53 8.86 -3.47
CA GLN A 26 5.93 7.83 -2.51
C GLN A 26 5.65 6.43 -3.06
N VAL A 27 6.69 5.61 -3.15
CA VAL A 27 6.58 4.18 -3.46
C VAL A 27 5.74 3.50 -2.38
N HIS A 28 4.79 2.67 -2.80
CA HIS A 28 4.01 1.87 -1.87
C HIS A 28 3.49 0.58 -2.52
N GLY A 29 3.18 -0.41 -1.69
CA GLY A 29 2.60 -1.67 -2.12
C GLY A 29 2.17 -2.52 -0.94
N ALA A 30 1.50 -3.64 -1.20
CA ALA A 30 1.09 -4.57 -0.16
C ALA A 30 1.34 -6.02 -0.58
N ARG A 31 1.75 -6.86 0.36
CA ARG A 31 1.80 -8.31 0.21
C ARG A 31 0.94 -8.94 1.30
N ASN A 32 -0.08 -9.70 0.90
CA ASN A 32 -0.84 -10.50 1.85
C ASN A 32 0.07 -11.55 2.50
N THR A 33 0.13 -11.54 3.83
CA THR A 33 0.91 -12.48 4.65
C THR A 33 0.03 -13.35 5.53
N GLY A 34 -1.30 -13.14 5.50
CA GLY A 34 -2.28 -13.94 6.21
C GLY A 34 -2.75 -15.17 5.42
N THR A 35 -3.50 -16.03 6.11
CA THR A 35 -4.19 -17.19 5.51
C THR A 35 -5.52 -16.83 4.86
N GLU A 36 -6.01 -15.62 5.08
CA GLU A 36 -7.27 -15.09 4.55
C GLU A 36 -7.01 -14.01 3.50
N PRO A 37 -7.98 -13.71 2.61
CA PRO A 37 -7.88 -12.61 1.66
C PRO A 37 -7.64 -11.27 2.36
N PHE A 38 -6.67 -10.50 1.87
CA PHE A 38 -6.46 -9.12 2.28
C PHE A 38 -7.25 -8.19 1.35
N VAL A 39 -8.37 -7.66 1.84
CA VAL A 39 -9.28 -6.78 1.10
C VAL A 39 -9.12 -5.34 1.62
N LEU A 40 -9.03 -4.38 0.69
CA LEU A 40 -8.92 -2.97 1.01
C LEU A 40 -9.75 -2.11 0.05
N VAL A 41 -10.11 -0.92 0.51
CA VAL A 41 -10.69 0.14 -0.32
C VAL A 41 -9.57 1.14 -0.62
N SER A 42 -9.28 1.36 -1.91
CA SER A 42 -8.26 2.33 -2.34
C SER A 42 -8.92 3.59 -2.88
N VAL A 43 -8.49 4.75 -2.38
CA VAL A 43 -8.91 6.07 -2.87
C VAL A 43 -7.67 6.82 -3.34
N VAL A 44 -7.66 7.20 -4.61
CA VAL A 44 -6.58 7.98 -5.23
C VAL A 44 -7.13 9.34 -5.64
N ALA A 45 -6.43 10.41 -5.28
CA ALA A 45 -6.82 11.79 -5.60
C ALA A 45 -5.62 12.59 -6.14
N SER A 46 -5.75 13.31 -7.25
CA SER A 46 -6.92 13.40 -8.14
C SER A 46 -7.16 12.10 -8.94
N ALA A 47 -8.38 11.91 -9.44
CA ALA A 47 -8.78 10.67 -10.14
C ALA A 47 -7.95 10.36 -11.41
N ASN A 48 -7.28 11.36 -11.97
CA ASN A 48 -6.39 11.24 -13.13
C ASN A 48 -4.90 11.13 -12.75
N ALA A 49 -4.57 10.91 -11.48
CA ALA A 49 -3.18 10.69 -11.07
C ALA A 49 -2.62 9.43 -11.75
N GLY A 50 -1.50 9.58 -12.46
CA GLY A 50 -0.79 8.45 -13.07
C GLY A 50 0.01 7.65 -12.05
N PHE A 51 0.57 6.52 -12.49
CA PHE A 51 1.51 5.73 -11.72
C PHE A 51 2.66 5.24 -12.61
N VAL A 52 3.77 4.87 -11.97
CA VAL A 52 4.88 4.14 -12.58
C VAL A 52 5.27 3.01 -11.64
N LEU A 53 5.68 1.87 -12.19
CA LEU A 53 6.21 0.79 -11.38
C LEU A 53 7.57 1.22 -10.80
N ALA A 54 7.77 0.93 -9.52
CA ALA A 54 9.02 1.19 -8.82
C ALA A 54 9.34 -0.03 -7.94
N GLU A 55 10.62 -0.27 -7.69
CA GLU A 55 11.04 -1.33 -6.78
C GLU A 55 10.63 -1.01 -5.33
N ARG A 56 10.45 -2.08 -4.55
CA ARG A 56 10.04 -2.05 -3.14
C ARG A 56 11.10 -1.43 -2.21
#